data_AF-A0A816F7A4-F1
#
_entry.id   AF-A0A816F7A4-F1
#
_cell.length_a   1.000
_cell.length_b   1.000
_cell.length_c   1.000
_cell.angle_alpha   90.00
_cell.angle_beta   90.00
_cell.angle_gamma   90.00
#
_symmetry.space_group_name_H-M   'P 1'
#
loop_
_entity.id
_entity.type
_entity.pdbx_description
1 polymer ?
#
loop_
_entity_poly.entity_id
_entity_poly.type
_entity_poly.pdbx_seq_one_letter_code
_entity_poly.pdbx_strand_id
1 'polypeptide(L)'
;MTILKVILIAIAAMLGFSSADIVVYTSAGYKLTLVNDDINFQQDTRQRCIDTFFATMPAMCNRFNNAACSRDVRVTIDPKYDAVAYASGNAVVISANWLRNNPQDTDVMTHECMHIVQSYPGGAPGWLVEGIADYARWKFGRNNLAANWRLPDFDRNQHYTNAYRVTARFLAWCEQRYPNIVNQLDGALRSKTYTNNSWNLFSGGRSVDQLWLDYSINPNI
;
A
#
# COMPACT_ATOMS: atom_id res chain seq x y z
N MET A 1 20.02 8.54 3.44
CA MET A 1 19.58 8.88 2.08
C MET A 1 19.11 10.33 2.10
N THR A 2 19.61 11.20 1.24
CA THR A 2 19.24 12.62 1.25
C THR A 2 17.94 12.81 0.47
N ILE A 3 16.89 13.31 1.13
CA ILE A 3 15.64 13.72 0.48
C ILE A 3 15.78 15.20 0.14
N LEU A 4 15.70 15.54 -1.15
CA LEU A 4 15.73 16.92 -1.61
C LEU A 4 14.31 17.49 -1.54
N LYS A 5 14.17 18.64 -0.88
CA LYS A 5 12.91 19.37 -0.75
C LYS A 5 12.90 20.54 -1.73
N VAL A 6 11.92 20.59 -2.62
CA VAL A 6 11.66 21.73 -3.49
C VAL A 6 10.30 22.31 -3.08
N ILE A 7 10.31 23.54 -2.59
CA ILE A 7 9.08 24.24 -2.17
C ILE A 7 8.51 24.94 -3.40
N LEU A 8 7.33 24.52 -3.83
CA LEU A 8 6.54 25.19 -4.86
C LEU A 8 5.37 25.91 -4.19
N ILE A 9 5.54 27.19 -3.88
CA ILE A 9 4.46 27.99 -3.30
C ILE A 9 3.47 28.34 -4.42
N ALA A 10 2.27 27.76 -4.37
CA ALA A 10 1.16 28.25 -5.19
C ALA A 10 0.63 29.55 -4.55
N ILE A 11 0.93 30.69 -5.18
CA ILE A 11 0.42 31.99 -4.74
C ILE A 11 -1.08 32.06 -5.10
N ALA A 12 -1.96 31.71 -4.17
CA ALA A 12 -3.38 32.04 -4.26
C ALA A 12 -3.66 33.24 -3.35
N ALA A 13 -3.18 34.42 -3.75
CA ALA A 13 -3.56 35.67 -3.12
C ALA A 13 -4.62 36.35 -3.99
N MET A 14 -5.88 36.24 -3.54
CA MET A 14 -7.00 37.19 -3.63
C MET A 14 -8.29 36.35 -3.60
N LEU A 15 -9.17 36.61 -2.61
CA LEU A 15 -10.42 35.90 -2.28
C LEU A 15 -10.31 34.75 -1.27
N GLY A 16 -9.77 34.97 -0.07
CA GLY A 16 -10.20 34.27 1.17
C GLY A 16 -10.19 32.73 1.26
N PHE A 17 -9.68 31.99 0.28
CA PHE A 17 -9.50 30.54 0.34
C PHE A 17 -8.14 30.22 0.94
N SER A 18 -8.07 29.31 1.93
CA SER A 18 -6.78 28.80 2.39
C SER A 18 -6.13 28.02 1.25
N SER A 19 -4.98 28.49 0.75
CA SER A 19 -4.25 27.78 -0.29
C SER A 19 -3.69 26.48 0.29
N ALA A 20 -3.95 25.35 -0.37
CA ALA A 20 -3.26 24.10 -0.08
C ALA A 20 -1.74 24.28 -0.07
N ASP A 21 -1.05 23.75 0.93
CA ASP A 21 0.41 23.71 0.95
C ASP A 21 0.88 22.55 0.05
N ILE A 22 1.46 22.88 -1.10
CA ILE A 22 1.94 21.91 -2.09
C ILE A 22 3.47 21.89 -2.02
N VAL A 23 4.03 20.73 -1.65
CA VAL A 23 5.48 20.56 -1.56
C VAL A 23 5.91 19.36 -2.38
N VAL A 24 6.98 19.53 -3.17
CA VAL A 24 7.55 18.46 -3.97
C VAL A 24 8.84 17.97 -3.31
N TYR A 25 8.90 16.66 -3.08
CA TYR A 25 10.07 15.98 -2.56
C TYR A 25 10.62 15.05 -3.63
N THR A 26 11.94 14.97 -3.75
CA THR A 26 12.61 14.04 -4.65
C THR A 26 13.74 13.30 -3.95
N SER A 27 13.89 12.02 -4.27
CA SER A 27 15.03 11.21 -3.85
C SER A 27 15.17 9.98 -4.74
N ALA A 28 16.40 9.64 -5.14
CA ALA A 28 16.72 8.43 -5.91
C ALA A 28 15.82 8.18 -7.15
N GLY A 29 15.43 9.25 -7.86
CA GLY A 29 14.57 9.17 -9.04
C GLY A 29 13.08 9.01 -8.76
N TYR A 30 12.65 9.07 -7.50
CA TYR A 30 11.25 9.12 -7.09
C TYR A 30 10.85 10.56 -6.71
N LYS A 31 9.61 10.92 -7.04
CA LYS A 31 8.99 12.20 -6.75
C LYS A 31 7.71 11.99 -5.97
N LEU A 32 7.58 12.71 -4.86
CA LEU A 32 6.37 12.83 -4.05
C LEU A 32 5.87 14.27 -4.14
N THR A 33 4.70 14.47 -4.72
CA THR A 33 3.95 15.73 -4.62
C THR A 33 3.00 15.62 -3.44
N LEU A 34 3.34 16.22 -2.30
CA LEU A 34 2.49 16.24 -1.12
C LEU A 34 1.63 17.50 -1.15
N VAL A 35 0.31 17.32 -1.02
CA VAL A 35 -0.68 18.38 -0.95
C VAL A 35 -1.33 18.31 0.42
N ASN A 36 -1.15 19.34 1.21
CA ASN A 36 -1.73 19.43 2.54
C ASN A 36 -2.89 20.43 2.52
N ASP A 37 -4.11 19.90 2.50
CA ASP A 37 -5.34 20.70 2.55
C ASP A 37 -5.78 21.00 4.00
N ASP A 38 -5.03 20.51 4.99
CA ASP A 38 -5.21 20.80 6.42
C ASP A 38 -4.04 21.63 6.97
N ILE A 39 -4.22 22.95 7.11
CA ILE A 39 -3.16 23.86 7.54
C ILE A 39 -2.62 23.56 8.95
N ASN A 40 -3.40 22.88 9.79
CA ASN A 40 -3.03 22.52 11.14
C ASN A 40 -2.51 21.08 11.25
N PHE A 41 -2.26 20.42 10.12
CA PHE A 41 -1.78 19.04 10.10
C PHE A 41 -0.43 18.91 10.81
N GLN A 42 -0.32 17.87 11.64
CA GLN A 42 0.82 17.63 12.52
C GLN A 42 2.10 17.42 11.70
N GLN A 43 3.09 18.28 11.92
CA GLN A 43 4.33 18.32 11.13
C GLN A 43 5.13 17.00 11.22
N ASP A 44 5.16 16.38 12.41
CA ASP A 44 5.86 15.10 12.61
C ASP A 44 5.18 13.94 11.88
N THR A 45 3.84 13.90 11.89
CA THR A 45 3.07 12.88 11.16
C THR A 45 3.27 13.05 9.66
N ARG A 46 3.30 14.31 9.18
CA ARG A 46 3.63 14.64 7.79
C ARG A 46 5.04 14.16 7.42
N GLN A 47 6.03 14.40 8.27
CA GLN A 47 7.40 13.95 8.02
C GLN A 47 7.48 12.41 7.98
N ARG A 48 6.83 11.71 8.92
CA ARG A 48 6.75 10.24 8.91
C ARG A 48 6.10 9.70 7.63
N CYS A 49 5.08 10.37 7.09
CA CYS A 49 4.49 9.99 5.80
C CYS A 49 5.52 10.11 4.66
N ILE A 50 6.23 11.23 4.58
CA ILE A 50 7.28 11.43 3.58
C ILE A 50 8.37 10.35 3.69
N ASP A 51 8.83 10.07 4.91
CA ASP A 51 9.85 9.05 5.16
C ASP A 51 9.36 7.64 4.80
N THR A 52 8.09 7.34 5.11
CA THR A 52 7.43 6.08 4.74
C THR A 52 7.41 5.92 3.22
N PHE A 53 6.97 6.95 2.47
CA PHE A 53 6.95 6.92 1.00
C PHE A 53 8.33 6.56 0.42
N PHE A 54 9.36 7.32 0.79
CA PHE A 54 10.70 7.14 0.22
C PHE A 54 11.38 5.85 0.68
N ALA A 55 10.96 5.26 1.81
CA ALA A 55 11.42 3.94 2.23
C ALA A 55 10.71 2.82 1.47
N THR A 56 9.38 2.89 1.29
CA THR A 56 8.60 1.74 0.83
C THR A 56 8.34 1.73 -0.66
N MET A 57 8.06 2.88 -1.29
CA MET A 57 7.71 2.94 -2.72
C MET A 57 8.83 2.36 -3.62
N PRO A 58 10.13 2.73 -3.45
CA PRO A 58 11.18 2.13 -4.25
C PRO A 58 11.33 0.62 -4.07
N ALA A 59 11.17 0.14 -2.82
CA ALA A 59 11.29 -1.28 -2.51
C ALA A 59 10.14 -2.10 -3.13
N MET A 60 8.91 -1.58 -3.08
CA MET A 60 7.74 -2.20 -3.71
C MET A 60 7.84 -2.18 -5.23
N CYS A 61 8.17 -1.04 -5.84
CA CYS A 61 8.42 -0.97 -7.29
C CYS A 61 9.49 -1.98 -7.70
N ASN A 62 10.64 -2.02 -7.00
CA ASN A 62 11.73 -2.93 -7.34
C ASN A 62 11.29 -4.41 -7.28
N ARG A 63 10.50 -4.80 -6.27
CA ARG A 63 10.04 -6.18 -6.12
C ARG A 63 8.99 -6.54 -7.17
N PHE A 64 7.98 -5.70 -7.39
CA PHE A 64 6.76 -6.11 -8.09
C PHE A 64 6.65 -5.58 -9.52
N ASN A 65 7.17 -4.38 -9.81
CA ASN A 65 6.89 -3.71 -11.09
C ASN A 65 7.99 -2.72 -11.54
N ASN A 66 9.28 -3.05 -11.41
CA ASN A 66 10.35 -2.05 -11.48
C ASN A 66 10.37 -1.19 -12.75
N ALA A 67 10.08 -1.80 -13.90
CA ALA A 67 10.13 -1.13 -15.20
C ALA A 67 8.96 -0.17 -15.44
N ALA A 68 7.75 -0.52 -14.99
CA ALA A 68 6.52 0.23 -15.28
C ALA A 68 5.91 0.96 -14.08
N CYS A 69 6.47 0.78 -12.87
CA CYS A 69 6.01 1.48 -11.67
C CYS A 69 6.13 3.00 -11.83
N SER A 70 5.06 3.74 -11.51
CA SER A 70 5.14 5.20 -11.47
C SER A 70 6.18 5.64 -10.44
N ARG A 71 7.09 6.53 -10.86
CA ARG A 71 8.05 7.19 -9.97
C ARG A 71 7.58 8.60 -9.56
N ASP A 72 6.37 8.97 -9.98
CA ASP A 72 5.73 10.25 -9.70
C ASP A 72 4.38 10.00 -9.03
N VAL A 73 4.32 10.27 -7.73
CA VAL A 73 3.12 10.04 -6.91
C VAL A 73 2.67 11.35 -6.30
N ARG A 74 1.36 11.61 -6.37
CA ARG A 74 0.71 12.69 -5.65
C ARG A 74 0.03 12.14 -4.40
N VAL A 75 0.29 12.71 -3.23
CA VAL A 75 -0.43 12.39 -1.99
C VAL A 75 -1.15 13.63 -1.53
N THR A 76 -2.46 13.53 -1.31
CA THR A 76 -3.27 14.59 -0.67
C THR A 76 -3.63 14.18 0.75
N ILE A 77 -3.36 15.04 1.73
CA ILE A 77 -3.89 14.94 3.08
C ILE A 77 -5.18 15.78 3.12
N ASP A 78 -6.32 15.09 3.12
CA ASP A 78 -7.64 15.72 2.92
C ASP A 78 -8.44 15.74 4.24
N PRO A 79 -8.82 16.92 4.77
CA PRO A 79 -9.64 17.02 5.97
C PRO A 79 -11.13 16.69 5.74
N LYS A 80 -11.58 16.60 4.49
CA LYS A 80 -12.97 16.31 4.09
C LYS A 80 -13.20 14.85 3.73
N TYR A 81 -12.15 14.03 3.69
CA TYR A 81 -12.26 12.61 3.41
C TYR A 81 -12.55 11.82 4.70
N ASP A 82 -13.66 11.08 4.70
CA ASP A 82 -14.21 10.45 5.92
C ASP A 82 -13.74 9.00 6.16
N ALA A 83 -13.21 8.32 5.15
CA ALA A 83 -12.62 6.98 5.33
C ALA A 83 -11.11 7.08 5.67
N VAL A 84 -10.36 6.00 5.52
CA VAL A 84 -8.94 5.95 5.89
C VAL A 84 -8.06 6.57 4.80
N ALA A 85 -8.05 5.95 3.62
CA ALA A 85 -7.34 6.42 2.44
C ALA A 85 -7.88 5.73 1.17
N TYR A 86 -7.47 6.21 -0.01
CA TYR A 86 -7.63 5.49 -1.27
C TYR A 86 -6.55 5.89 -2.28
N ALA A 87 -6.33 5.02 -3.26
CA ALA A 87 -5.47 5.28 -4.42
C ALA A 87 -6.26 5.25 -5.74
N SER A 88 -5.86 6.12 -6.68
CA SER A 88 -6.37 6.13 -8.05
C SER A 88 -5.32 6.69 -9.00
N GLY A 89 -5.03 5.96 -10.07
CA GLY A 89 -3.96 6.32 -11.00
C GLY A 89 -2.61 6.42 -10.27
N ASN A 90 -2.00 7.60 -10.27
CA ASN A 90 -0.78 7.89 -9.52
C ASN A 90 -1.01 8.77 -8.28
N ALA A 91 -2.27 8.90 -7.84
CA ALA A 91 -2.65 9.72 -6.71
C ALA A 91 -3.11 8.86 -5.52
N VAL A 92 -2.79 9.32 -4.32
CA VAL A 92 -3.28 8.81 -3.04
C VAL A 92 -3.97 9.95 -2.31
N VAL A 93 -5.10 9.67 -1.68
CA VAL A 93 -5.73 10.57 -0.72
C VAL A 93 -5.76 9.88 0.63
N ILE A 94 -5.32 10.56 1.67
CA ILE A 94 -5.34 10.06 3.05
C ILE A 94 -6.15 11.05 3.90
N SER A 95 -7.04 10.52 4.76
CA SER A 95 -7.81 11.36 5.66
C SER A 95 -6.93 12.04 6.70
N ALA A 96 -7.00 13.37 6.75
CA ALA A 96 -6.35 14.13 7.81
C ALA A 96 -6.96 13.81 9.18
N ASN A 97 -8.28 13.54 9.23
CA ASN A 97 -8.98 13.13 10.46
C ASN A 97 -8.46 11.79 10.98
N TRP A 98 -8.26 10.81 10.09
CA TRP A 98 -7.68 9.52 10.46
C TRP A 98 -6.28 9.66 11.06
N LEU A 99 -5.38 10.37 10.36
CA LEU A 99 -3.99 10.54 10.81
C LEU A 99 -3.85 11.43 12.05
N ARG A 100 -4.79 12.35 12.31
CA ARG A 100 -4.84 13.08 13.59
C ARG A 100 -5.15 12.16 14.77
N ASN A 101 -6.05 11.19 14.58
CA ASN A 101 -6.43 10.21 15.60
C ASN A 101 -5.44 9.04 15.68
N ASN A 102 -4.75 8.74 14.58
CA ASN A 102 -3.80 7.64 14.45
C ASN A 102 -2.45 8.14 13.88
N PRO A 103 -1.71 9.01 14.58
CA PRO A 103 -0.52 9.69 14.04
C PRO A 103 0.68 8.77 13.76
N GLN A 104 0.58 7.50 14.16
CA GLN A 104 1.54 6.46 13.87
C GLN A 104 1.15 5.61 12.65
N ASP A 105 -0.08 5.67 12.16
CA ASP A 105 -0.56 4.83 11.06
C ASP A 105 -0.13 5.31 9.67
N THR A 106 1.14 5.69 9.53
CA THR A 106 1.69 6.21 8.26
C THR A 106 1.89 5.14 7.21
N ASP A 107 1.94 3.86 7.59
CA ASP A 107 2.02 2.71 6.68
C ASP A 107 0.70 2.46 5.92
N VAL A 108 -0.38 3.21 6.21
CA VAL A 108 -1.50 3.36 5.28
C VAL A 108 -0.98 3.82 3.90
N MET A 109 0.05 4.67 3.88
CA MET A 109 0.69 5.09 2.64
C MET A 109 1.35 3.93 1.90
N THR A 110 1.93 2.95 2.61
CA THR A 110 2.52 1.75 1.98
C THR A 110 1.45 0.90 1.32
N HIS A 111 0.29 0.74 1.96
CA HIS A 111 -0.86 0.06 1.36
C HIS A 111 -1.32 0.77 0.08
N GLU A 112 -1.61 2.07 0.16
CA GLU A 112 -2.13 2.83 -0.99
C GLU A 112 -1.11 2.94 -2.13
N CYS A 113 0.17 3.12 -1.81
CA CYS A 113 1.23 3.14 -2.82
C CYS A 113 1.39 1.76 -3.49
N MET A 114 1.07 0.66 -2.81
CA MET A 114 1.06 -0.66 -3.45
C MET A 114 0.02 -0.71 -4.56
N HIS A 115 -1.15 -0.07 -4.45
CA HIS A 115 -2.12 -0.02 -5.56
C HIS A 115 -1.56 0.68 -6.81
N ILE A 116 -0.69 1.69 -6.63
CA ILE A 116 0.03 2.33 -7.74
C ILE A 116 1.03 1.34 -8.37
N VAL A 117 1.75 0.57 -7.56
CA VAL A 117 2.70 -0.46 -8.02
C VAL A 117 1.99 -1.59 -8.76
N GLN A 118 0.83 -2.03 -8.24
CA GLN A 118 -0.03 -3.04 -8.84
C GLN A 118 -0.41 -2.64 -10.27
N SER A 119 -0.90 -1.40 -10.46
CA SER A 119 -1.32 -0.86 -11.76
C SER A 119 -2.23 -1.83 -12.52
N TYR A 120 -3.15 -2.49 -11.81
CA TYR A 120 -4.00 -3.51 -12.40
C TYR A 120 -5.04 -2.91 -13.35
N PRO A 121 -5.20 -3.47 -14.56
CA PRO A 121 -6.10 -2.93 -15.60
C PRO A 121 -7.59 -3.30 -15.41
N GLY A 122 -8.03 -3.51 -14.17
CA GLY A 122 -9.39 -3.94 -13.79
C GLY A 122 -9.68 -5.43 -14.00
N GLY A 123 -10.72 -5.94 -13.32
CA GLY A 123 -11.16 -7.34 -13.38
C GLY A 123 -10.46 -8.30 -12.42
N ALA A 124 -9.51 -7.80 -11.63
CA ALA A 124 -8.84 -8.56 -10.58
C ALA A 124 -9.81 -8.86 -9.40
N PRO A 125 -9.72 -10.03 -8.75
CA PRO A 125 -10.51 -10.31 -7.55
C PRO A 125 -10.14 -9.34 -6.42
N GLY A 126 -11.08 -8.53 -5.95
CA GLY A 126 -10.82 -7.47 -4.96
C GLY A 126 -10.11 -7.97 -3.70
N TRP A 127 -10.48 -9.15 -3.20
CA TRP A 127 -9.82 -9.73 -2.02
C TRP A 127 -8.31 -9.93 -2.19
N LEU A 128 -7.87 -10.27 -3.40
CA LEU A 128 -6.46 -10.48 -3.69
C LEU A 128 -5.73 -9.16 -3.94
N VAL A 129 -6.43 -8.18 -4.54
CA VAL A 129 -5.91 -6.81 -4.71
C VAL A 129 -5.58 -6.19 -3.35
N GLU A 130 -6.55 -6.17 -2.44
CA GLU A 130 -6.39 -5.66 -1.08
C GLU A 130 -5.41 -6.51 -0.24
N GLY A 131 -5.47 -7.84 -0.42
CA GLY A 131 -4.58 -8.76 0.28
C GLY A 131 -3.10 -8.57 -0.08
N ILE A 132 -2.78 -8.33 -1.36
CA ILE A 132 -1.42 -8.02 -1.80
C ILE A 132 -0.97 -6.64 -1.27
N ALA A 133 -1.88 -5.66 -1.22
CA ALA A 133 -1.58 -4.34 -0.65
C ALA A 133 -1.21 -4.44 0.85
N ASP A 134 -1.99 -5.19 1.64
CA ASP A 134 -1.66 -5.42 3.05
C ASP A 134 -0.46 -6.37 3.25
N TYR A 135 -0.20 -7.30 2.33
CA TYR A 135 1.03 -8.09 2.35
C TYR A 135 2.25 -7.18 2.16
N ALA A 136 2.18 -6.25 1.21
CA ALA A 136 3.24 -5.27 0.98
C ALA A 136 3.41 -4.36 2.21
N ARG A 137 2.31 -3.88 2.80
CA ARG A 137 2.33 -3.13 4.07
C ARG A 137 3.00 -3.92 5.20
N TRP A 138 2.68 -5.20 5.37
CA TRP A 138 3.34 -6.05 6.37
C TRP A 138 4.83 -6.22 6.09
N LYS A 139 5.22 -6.40 4.83
CA LYS A 139 6.61 -6.70 4.44
C LYS A 139 7.53 -5.48 4.43
N PHE A 140 7.02 -4.32 3.99
CA PHE A 140 7.81 -3.11 3.74
C PHE A 140 7.51 -1.98 4.72
N GLY A 141 6.36 -2.02 5.40
CA GLY A 141 5.95 -1.01 6.36
C GLY A 141 6.98 -0.78 7.45
N ARG A 142 7.09 0.47 7.89
CA ARG A 142 8.14 0.95 8.79
C ARG A 142 7.63 1.30 10.19
N ASN A 143 6.33 1.54 10.31
CA ASN A 143 5.70 2.06 11.52
C ASN A 143 4.53 1.21 12.05
N ASN A 144 4.27 0.05 11.43
CA ASN A 144 3.20 -0.88 11.83
C ASN A 144 3.17 -1.17 13.35
N LEU A 145 4.32 -1.43 13.97
CA LEU A 145 4.40 -1.70 15.41
C LEU A 145 3.92 -0.49 16.25
N ALA A 146 4.40 0.71 15.92
CA ALA A 146 3.98 1.94 16.61
C ALA A 146 2.50 2.27 16.36
N ALA A 147 1.97 1.87 15.21
CA ALA A 147 0.55 1.99 14.87
C ALA A 147 -0.34 0.90 15.49
N ASN A 148 0.24 -0.07 16.22
CA ASN A 148 -0.45 -1.28 16.68
C ASN A 148 -1.12 -2.07 15.52
N TRP A 149 -0.59 -1.94 14.31
CA TRP A 149 -1.01 -2.70 13.14
C TRP A 149 -0.18 -3.98 13.03
N ARG A 150 -0.84 -5.11 12.78
CA ARG A 150 -0.19 -6.42 12.65
C ARG A 150 -0.97 -7.34 11.73
N LEU A 151 -0.42 -8.47 11.28
CA LEU A 151 -1.31 -9.51 10.72
C LEU A 151 -2.11 -10.14 11.87
N PRO A 152 -3.43 -10.37 11.72
CA PRO A 152 -4.24 -11.03 12.76
C PRO A 152 -3.77 -12.46 12.96
N ASP A 153 -4.03 -13.05 14.12
CA ASP A 153 -3.86 -14.49 14.27
C ASP A 153 -4.89 -15.22 13.39
N PHE A 154 -4.56 -16.46 13.03
CA PHE A 154 -5.50 -17.31 12.30
C PHE A 154 -6.75 -17.55 13.15
N ASP A 155 -7.92 -17.39 12.54
CA ASP A 155 -9.21 -17.74 13.12
C ASP A 155 -9.98 -18.61 12.11
N ARG A 156 -10.61 -19.68 12.60
CA ARG A 156 -11.36 -20.63 11.75
C ARG A 156 -12.58 -20.02 11.04
N ASN A 157 -13.06 -18.86 11.50
CA ASN A 157 -14.15 -18.11 10.87
C ASN A 157 -13.65 -17.19 9.74
N GLN A 158 -12.33 -17.08 9.56
CA GLN A 158 -11.73 -16.35 8.45
C GLN A 158 -11.72 -17.19 7.18
N HIS A 159 -11.53 -16.50 6.06
CA HIS A 159 -11.36 -17.08 4.73
C HIS A 159 -10.34 -16.28 3.92
N TYR A 160 -9.64 -16.91 2.95
CA TYR A 160 -8.66 -16.20 2.12
C TYR A 160 -9.28 -15.06 1.29
N THR A 161 -10.60 -15.06 1.11
CA THR A 161 -11.34 -13.98 0.42
C THR A 161 -11.77 -12.83 1.34
N ASN A 162 -11.45 -12.83 2.63
CA ASN A 162 -11.77 -11.72 3.54
C ASN A 162 -10.96 -10.44 3.29
N ALA A 163 -10.09 -10.44 2.29
CA ALA A 163 -9.26 -9.31 1.88
C ALA A 163 -8.28 -8.86 2.98
N TYR A 164 -7.58 -7.75 2.72
CA TYR A 164 -6.76 -7.04 3.71
C TYR A 164 -5.83 -7.97 4.51
N ARG A 165 -5.70 -7.72 5.82
CA ARG A 165 -4.79 -8.40 6.74
C ARG A 165 -4.99 -9.91 6.80
N VAL A 166 -6.21 -10.42 6.62
CA VAL A 166 -6.50 -11.86 6.62
C VAL A 166 -5.85 -12.51 5.40
N THR A 167 -6.15 -11.99 4.21
CA THR A 167 -5.54 -12.46 2.97
C THR A 167 -4.02 -12.24 3.00
N ALA A 168 -3.55 -11.09 3.47
CA ALA A 168 -2.12 -10.77 3.58
C ALA A 168 -1.34 -11.78 4.43
N ARG A 169 -1.94 -12.25 5.54
CA ARG A 169 -1.33 -13.29 6.36
C ARG A 169 -1.22 -14.62 5.63
N PHE A 170 -2.27 -15.02 4.93
CA PHE A 170 -2.24 -16.21 4.10
C PHE A 170 -1.21 -16.09 2.97
N LEU A 171 -1.08 -14.93 2.33
CA LEU A 171 -0.04 -14.68 1.35
C LEU A 171 1.38 -14.76 1.96
N ALA A 172 1.58 -14.27 3.18
CA ALA A 172 2.84 -14.42 3.90
C ALA A 172 3.18 -15.89 4.17
N TRP A 173 2.20 -16.69 4.59
CA TRP A 173 2.35 -18.12 4.78
C TRP A 173 2.70 -18.85 3.47
N CYS A 174 2.00 -18.51 2.38
CA CYS A 174 2.24 -19.05 1.04
C CYS A 174 3.66 -18.72 0.56
N GLU A 175 4.11 -17.48 0.69
CA GLU A 175 5.43 -17.04 0.23
C GLU A 175 6.58 -17.80 0.90
N GLN A 176 6.43 -18.20 2.17
CA GLN A 176 7.46 -18.97 2.89
C GLN A 176 7.61 -20.41 2.37
N ARG A 177 6.56 -20.97 1.77
CA ARG A 177 6.50 -22.36 1.29
C ARG A 177 6.66 -22.47 -0.21
N TYR A 178 6.18 -21.45 -0.92
CA TYR A 178 6.22 -21.31 -2.36
C TYR A 178 6.88 -19.95 -2.67
N PRO A 179 8.21 -19.88 -2.64
CA PRO A 179 8.93 -18.63 -2.86
C PRO A 179 8.49 -17.97 -4.16
N ASN A 180 8.30 -16.64 -4.14
CA ASN A 180 7.90 -15.83 -5.28
C ASN A 180 6.43 -15.97 -5.71
N ILE A 181 5.58 -16.73 -5.00
CA ILE A 181 4.16 -16.89 -5.35
C ILE A 181 3.41 -15.55 -5.35
N VAL A 182 3.70 -14.65 -4.40
CA VAL A 182 3.02 -13.34 -4.35
C VAL A 182 3.39 -12.49 -5.55
N ASN A 183 4.66 -12.50 -5.97
CA ASN A 183 5.12 -11.82 -7.18
C ASN A 183 4.47 -12.39 -8.45
N GLN A 184 4.32 -13.71 -8.53
CA GLN A 184 3.68 -14.38 -9.67
C GLN A 184 2.18 -14.05 -9.75
N LEU A 185 1.47 -14.05 -8.63
CA LEU A 185 0.07 -13.65 -8.54
C LEU A 185 -0.11 -12.19 -8.95
N ASP A 186 0.68 -11.29 -8.38
CA ASP A 186 0.68 -9.86 -8.71
C ASP A 186 0.95 -9.61 -10.20
N GLY A 187 1.94 -10.27 -10.78
CA GLY A 187 2.24 -10.20 -12.22
C GLY A 187 1.11 -10.76 -13.10
N ALA A 188 0.48 -11.86 -12.70
CA ALA A 188 -0.64 -12.45 -13.42
C ALA A 188 -1.88 -11.55 -13.41
N LEU A 189 -2.17 -10.89 -12.28
CA LEU A 189 -3.25 -9.90 -12.16
C LEU A 189 -2.98 -8.69 -13.04
N ARG A 190 -1.76 -8.16 -13.02
CA ARG A 190 -1.36 -7.01 -13.85
C ARG A 190 -1.44 -7.31 -15.34
N SER A 191 -1.05 -8.51 -15.75
CA SER A 191 -1.07 -8.94 -17.16
C SER A 191 -2.42 -9.51 -17.63
N LYS A 192 -3.46 -9.52 -16.80
CA LYS A 192 -4.76 -10.17 -17.08
C LYS A 192 -4.67 -11.66 -17.44
N THR A 193 -3.67 -12.35 -16.92
CA THR A 193 -3.49 -13.81 -17.11
C THR A 193 -3.89 -14.63 -15.89
N TYR A 194 -4.26 -13.97 -14.79
CA TYR A 194 -4.74 -14.62 -13.58
C TYR A 194 -6.01 -15.45 -13.85
N THR A 195 -5.98 -16.69 -13.37
CA THR A 195 -7.15 -17.59 -13.29
C THR A 195 -7.12 -18.31 -11.95
N ASN A 196 -8.21 -19.01 -11.58
CA ASN A 196 -8.17 -19.87 -10.38
C ASN A 196 -7.05 -20.92 -10.46
N ASN A 197 -6.66 -21.35 -11.66
CA ASN A 197 -5.58 -22.31 -11.86
C ASN A 197 -4.18 -21.71 -11.65
N SER A 198 -4.02 -20.38 -11.58
CA SER A 198 -2.75 -19.73 -11.28
C SER A 198 -2.18 -20.20 -9.93
N TRP A 199 -3.03 -20.46 -8.94
CA TRP A 199 -2.61 -21.01 -7.65
C TRP A 199 -2.00 -22.41 -7.78
N ASN A 200 -2.61 -23.30 -8.57
CA ASN A 200 -2.03 -24.62 -8.86
C ASN A 200 -0.67 -24.48 -9.55
N LEU A 201 -0.58 -23.62 -10.56
CA LEU A 201 0.64 -23.41 -11.33
C LEU A 201 1.79 -22.91 -10.43
N PHE A 202 1.52 -21.90 -9.60
CA PHE A 202 2.55 -21.24 -8.80
C PHE A 202 2.92 -21.98 -7.52
N SER A 203 2.03 -22.81 -6.99
CA SER A 203 2.32 -23.69 -5.85
C SER A 203 2.89 -25.06 -6.25
N GLY A 204 2.98 -25.36 -7.55
CA GLY A 204 3.42 -26.68 -8.03
C GLY A 204 2.38 -27.79 -7.85
N GLY A 205 1.09 -27.45 -7.81
CA GLY A 205 -0.01 -28.42 -7.89
C GLY A 205 -1.09 -28.31 -6.80
N ARG A 206 -1.15 -27.21 -6.04
CA ARG A 206 -2.21 -26.98 -5.04
C ARG A 206 -3.12 -25.81 -5.41
N SER A 207 -4.42 -26.03 -5.34
CA SER A 207 -5.43 -25.00 -5.51
C SER A 207 -5.43 -24.04 -4.31
N VAL A 208 -6.02 -22.85 -4.47
CA VAL A 208 -6.16 -21.89 -3.36
C VAL A 208 -6.90 -22.47 -2.15
N ASP A 209 -7.93 -23.30 -2.40
CA ASP A 209 -8.70 -23.96 -1.34
C ASP A 209 -7.84 -24.97 -0.56
N GLN A 210 -7.03 -25.76 -1.26
CA GLN A 210 -6.10 -26.71 -0.62
C GLN A 210 -5.02 -25.97 0.16
N LEU A 211 -4.48 -24.88 -0.37
CA LEU A 211 -3.50 -24.04 0.32
C LEU A 211 -4.10 -23.42 1.59
N TRP A 212 -5.35 -22.95 1.53
CA TRP A 212 -6.05 -22.43 2.70
C TRP A 212 -6.30 -23.49 3.76
N LEU A 213 -6.68 -24.72 3.35
CA LEU A 213 -6.79 -25.85 4.25
C LEU A 213 -5.45 -26.17 4.92
N ASP A 214 -4.35 -26.22 4.16
CA ASP A 214 -3.01 -26.44 4.72
C ASP A 214 -2.60 -25.33 5.70
N TYR A 215 -2.91 -24.07 5.37
CA TYR A 215 -2.71 -22.92 6.24
C TYR A 215 -3.50 -23.05 7.54
N SER A 216 -4.75 -23.51 7.48
CA SER A 216 -5.60 -23.69 8.66
C SER A 216 -5.09 -24.77 9.63
N ILE A 217 -4.33 -25.75 9.13
CA ILE A 217 -3.72 -26.81 9.93
C ILE A 217 -2.42 -26.34 10.58
N ASN A 218 -1.62 -25.53 9.89
CA ASN A 218 -0.34 -25.03 10.38
C ASN A 218 -0.14 -23.54 10.04
N PRO A 219 -0.78 -22.62 10.78
CA PRO A 219 -0.87 -21.20 10.41
C PRO A 219 0.37 -20.35 10.73
N ASN A 220 1.50 -20.99 11.06
CA ASN A 220 2.72 -20.30 11.47
C ASN A 220 3.39 -19.60 10.29
N ILE A 221 3.76 -18.33 10.52
CA ILE A 221 4.56 -17.45 9.65
C ILE A 221 5.70 -16.83 10.47
#